data_AF-A0A318QLX8-F1
#
_entry.id   AF-A0A318QLX8-F1
#
_cell.length_a   1.000
_cell.length_b   1.000
_cell.length_c   1.000
_cell.angle_alpha   90.00
_cell.angle_beta   90.00
_cell.angle_gamma   90.00
#
_symmetry.space_group_name_H-M   'P 1'
#
loop_
_entity.id
_entity.type
_entity.pdbx_description
1 polymer ?
#
loop_
_entity_poly.entity_id
_entity_poly.type
_entity_poly.pdbx_seq_one_letter_code
_entity_poly.pdbx_strand_id
1 'polypeptide(L)'
;MISHPLAFMRLPYEVLIAMDSRMLHFWLQPVHYLIRIAHIVSMAMFFGMDMLFDLGILNPRMAPRLAPTAQLMVRPLHITFAIAMVTGVVLFFYDPVHIGSRAYLTPKLLLITLAMFNAMWCHRSVYLSVLRGHPVISLRGRVGASISLCLWTGVMIMSCLNSEGVPKVFLR
;
A
#
# COMPACT_ATOMS: atom_id res chain seq x y z
N MET A 1 17.81 -22.28 -16.85
CA MET A 1 16.51 -21.93 -16.22
C MET A 1 16.75 -20.69 -15.37
N ILE A 2 16.37 -19.51 -15.84
CA ILE A 2 16.54 -18.26 -15.08
C ILE A 2 15.52 -18.31 -13.93
N SER A 3 15.94 -18.80 -12.77
CA SER A 3 15.17 -18.71 -11.55
C SER A 3 15.00 -17.23 -11.24
N HIS A 4 13.77 -16.74 -11.33
CA HIS A 4 13.42 -15.39 -10.92
C HIS A 4 14.01 -15.14 -9.52
N PRO A 5 14.71 -14.01 -9.26
CA PRO A 5 15.43 -13.80 -8.00
C PRO A 5 14.50 -13.88 -6.78
N LEU A 6 13.21 -13.58 -6.96
CA LEU A 6 12.17 -13.66 -5.93
C LEU A 6 11.37 -14.98 -5.93
N ALA A 7 11.79 -16.00 -6.68
CA ALA A 7 11.05 -17.27 -6.79
C ALA A 7 10.87 -17.97 -5.44
N PHE A 8 11.82 -17.79 -4.52
CA PHE A 8 11.75 -18.34 -3.15
C PHE A 8 10.65 -17.71 -2.29
N MET A 9 10.16 -16.51 -2.64
CA MET A 9 9.11 -15.82 -1.90
C MET A 9 7.69 -16.14 -2.41
N ARG A 10 7.52 -17.02 -3.41
CA ARG A 10 6.20 -17.38 -3.91
C ARG A 10 5.38 -18.06 -2.81
N LEU A 11 4.10 -17.72 -2.72
CA LEU A 11 3.20 -18.42 -1.81
C LEU A 11 3.10 -19.90 -2.23
N PRO A 12 3.15 -20.83 -1.27
CA PRO A 12 3.05 -22.26 -1.57
C PRO A 12 1.72 -22.53 -2.26
N TYR A 13 1.78 -23.28 -3.37
CA TYR A 13 0.64 -23.54 -4.24
C TYR A 13 -0.54 -24.19 -3.50
N GLU A 14 -0.25 -25.08 -2.56
CA GLU A 14 -1.25 -25.75 -1.70
C GLU A 14 -2.11 -24.75 -0.92
N VAL A 15 -1.51 -23.67 -0.41
CA VAL A 15 -2.23 -22.63 0.32
C VAL A 15 -3.11 -21.81 -0.62
N LEU A 16 -2.65 -21.53 -1.85
CA LEU A 16 -3.42 -20.79 -2.83
C LEU A 16 -4.66 -21.55 -3.30
N ILE A 17 -4.55 -22.88 -3.49
CA ILE A 17 -5.70 -23.74 -3.79
C ILE A 17 -6.66 -23.79 -2.61
N ALA A 18 -6.15 -23.93 -1.38
CA ALA A 18 -7.02 -23.98 -0.20
C ALA A 18 -7.81 -22.67 0.00
N MET A 19 -7.26 -21.54 -0.44
CA MET A 19 -7.92 -20.23 -0.41
C MET A 19 -8.83 -19.99 -1.63
N ASP A 20 -8.73 -20.81 -2.68
CA ASP A 20 -9.55 -20.68 -3.88
C ASP A 20 -10.96 -21.23 -3.63
N SER A 21 -11.94 -20.33 -3.67
CA SER A 21 -13.36 -20.67 -3.54
C SER A 21 -14.07 -20.35 -4.84
N ARG A 22 -14.46 -21.40 -5.57
CA ARG A 22 -15.29 -21.25 -6.77
C ARG A 22 -16.57 -20.47 -6.49
N MET A 23 -17.15 -20.65 -5.30
CA MET A 23 -18.37 -19.95 -4.90
C MET A 23 -18.13 -18.43 -4.79
N LEU A 24 -17.02 -17.99 -4.18
CA LEU A 24 -16.66 -16.57 -4.15
C LEU A 24 -16.44 -16.01 -5.54
N HIS A 25 -15.77 -16.76 -6.42
CA HIS A 25 -15.53 -16.32 -7.79
C HIS A 25 -16.83 -16.00 -8.54
N PHE A 26 -17.81 -16.90 -8.51
CA PHE A 26 -19.11 -16.69 -9.15
C PHE A 26 -19.90 -15.51 -8.57
N TRP A 27 -19.90 -15.35 -7.24
CA TRP A 27 -20.61 -14.24 -6.58
C TRP A 27 -19.96 -12.88 -6.83
N LEU A 28 -18.63 -12.82 -6.91
CA LEU A 28 -17.88 -11.59 -7.11
C LEU A 28 -17.75 -11.19 -8.58
N GLN A 29 -17.86 -12.14 -9.53
CA GLN A 29 -17.71 -11.90 -10.96
C GLN A 29 -18.48 -10.68 -11.51
N PRO A 30 -19.77 -10.45 -11.17
CA PRO A 30 -20.50 -9.29 -11.68
C PRO A 30 -20.07 -7.96 -11.02
N VAL A 31 -19.51 -7.97 -9.82
CA VAL A 31 -19.17 -6.76 -9.03
C VAL A 31 -17.66 -6.48 -9.03
N HIS A 32 -16.85 -7.42 -9.50
CA HIS A 32 -15.39 -7.37 -9.48
C HIS A 32 -14.81 -6.08 -10.08
N TYR A 33 -15.36 -5.61 -11.19
CA TYR A 33 -14.90 -4.38 -11.83
C TYR A 33 -15.16 -3.15 -10.95
N LEU A 34 -16.29 -3.09 -10.24
CA LEU A 34 -16.61 -2.01 -9.29
C LEU A 34 -15.65 -2.04 -8.10
N ILE A 35 -15.36 -3.23 -7.57
CA ILE A 35 -14.41 -3.42 -6.47
C ILE A 35 -13.02 -2.97 -6.90
N ARG A 36 -12.60 -3.30 -8.12
CA ARG A 36 -11.33 -2.85 -8.69
C ARG A 36 -11.27 -1.33 -8.84
N ILE A 37 -12.34 -0.70 -9.35
CA ILE A 37 -12.42 0.77 -9.45
C ILE A 37 -12.33 1.39 -8.05
N ALA A 38 -13.11 0.90 -7.10
CA ALA A 38 -13.10 1.38 -5.72
C ALA A 38 -11.72 1.24 -5.08
N HIS A 39 -11.02 0.12 -5.33
CA HIS A 39 -9.66 -0.10 -4.87
C HIS A 39 -8.69 0.92 -5.46
N ILE A 40 -8.73 1.16 -6.78
CA ILE A 40 -7.82 2.11 -7.44
C ILE A 40 -8.08 3.53 -6.94
N VAL A 41 -9.34 3.95 -6.85
CA VAL A 41 -9.71 5.29 -6.36
C VAL A 41 -9.30 5.50 -4.91
N SER A 42 -9.57 4.53 -4.03
CA SER A 42 -9.18 4.60 -2.62
C SER A 42 -7.66 4.60 -2.44
N MET A 43 -6.93 3.77 -3.19
CA MET A 43 -5.46 3.77 -3.20
C MET A 43 -4.88 5.08 -3.72
N ALA A 44 -5.43 5.66 -4.80
CA ALA A 44 -4.98 6.94 -5.33
C ALA A 44 -5.21 8.08 -4.33
N MET A 45 -6.38 8.10 -3.67
CA MET A 45 -6.69 9.07 -2.61
C MET A 45 -5.75 8.91 -1.41
N PHE A 46 -5.56 7.68 -0.93
CA PHE A 46 -4.68 7.38 0.19
C PHE A 46 -3.24 7.80 -0.11
N PHE A 47 -2.67 7.30 -1.21
CA PHE A 47 -1.29 7.59 -1.60
C PHE A 47 -1.06 9.07 -1.86
N GLY A 48 -2.00 9.76 -2.52
CA GLY A 48 -1.91 11.20 -2.75
C GLY A 48 -1.92 12.01 -1.46
N MET A 49 -2.79 11.66 -0.49
CA MET A 49 -2.83 12.34 0.81
C MET A 49 -1.56 12.09 1.64
N ASP A 50 -1.09 10.84 1.68
CA ASP A 50 0.13 10.46 2.41
C ASP A 50 1.35 11.19 1.82
N MET A 51 1.49 11.20 0.49
CA MET A 51 2.56 11.90 -0.21
C MET A 51 2.53 13.41 0.02
N LEU A 52 1.36 14.05 0.00
CA LEU A 52 1.22 15.48 0.32
C LEU A 52 1.60 15.78 1.77
N PHE A 53 1.25 14.90 2.70
CA PHE A 53 1.59 15.03 4.11
C PHE A 53 3.10 14.89 4.34
N ASP A 54 3.73 13.89 3.73
CA ASP A 54 5.17 13.65 3.82
C ASP A 54 5.98 14.79 3.19
N LEU A 55 5.58 15.27 2.01
CA LEU A 55 6.18 16.45 1.39
C LEU A 55 6.00 17.71 2.25
N GLY A 56 4.86 17.84 2.93
CA GLY A 56 4.58 18.91 3.89
C GLY A 56 5.49 18.87 5.12
N ILE A 57 5.85 17.68 5.62
CA ILE A 57 6.84 17.50 6.70
C ILE A 57 8.26 17.84 6.22
N LEU A 58 8.59 17.45 4.99
CA LEU A 58 9.91 17.70 4.40
C LEU A 58 10.11 19.18 4.04
N ASN A 59 9.03 19.93 3.74
CA ASN A 59 9.09 21.34 3.38
C ASN A 59 8.89 22.27 4.60
N PRO A 60 9.95 22.98 5.07
CA PRO A 60 9.85 23.87 6.24
C PRO A 60 8.84 25.02 6.06
N ARG A 61 8.57 25.44 4.82
CA ARG A 61 7.62 26.53 4.52
C ARG A 61 6.17 26.13 4.78
N MET A 62 5.88 24.83 4.79
CA MET A 62 4.53 24.28 5.03
C MET A 62 4.27 23.98 6.50
N ALA A 63 5.29 24.07 7.37
CA ALA A 63 5.19 23.83 8.81
C ALA A 63 3.99 24.51 9.50
N PRO A 64 3.70 25.81 9.25
CA PRO A 64 2.60 26.50 9.93
C PRO A 64 1.21 26.02 9.48
N ARG A 65 1.12 25.48 8.26
CA ARG A 65 -0.14 24.97 7.67
C ARG A 65 -0.32 23.48 7.91
N LEU A 66 0.73 22.78 8.35
CA LEU A 66 0.74 21.33 8.46
C LEU A 66 -0.25 20.83 9.53
N ALA A 67 -0.29 21.46 10.71
CA ALA A 67 -1.18 21.05 11.79
C ALA A 67 -2.69 21.09 11.43
N PRO A 68 -3.25 22.21 10.92
CA PRO A 68 -4.66 22.25 10.55
C PRO A 68 -4.98 21.35 9.36
N THR A 69 -4.07 21.25 8.39
CA THR A 69 -4.26 20.38 7.22
C THR A 69 -4.25 18.90 7.65
N ALA A 70 -3.33 18.50 8.55
CA ALA A 70 -3.25 17.14 9.06
C ALA A 70 -4.52 16.73 9.81
N GLN A 71 -5.07 17.61 10.65
CA GLN A 71 -6.32 17.33 11.38
C GLN A 71 -7.49 17.06 10.43
N LEU A 72 -7.56 17.78 9.30
CA LEU A 72 -8.59 17.55 8.28
C LEU A 72 -8.34 16.28 7.47
N MET A 73 -7.07 15.99 7.14
CA MET A 73 -6.70 14.87 6.25
C MET A 73 -6.68 13.51 6.95
N VAL A 74 -6.51 13.44 8.27
CA VAL A 74 -6.36 12.15 8.96
C VAL A 74 -7.59 11.26 8.90
N ARG A 75 -8.79 11.83 9.09
CA ARG A 75 -10.03 11.05 8.98
C ARG A 75 -10.20 10.44 7.58
N PRO A 76 -10.18 11.23 6.48
CA PRO A 76 -10.31 10.66 5.15
C PRO A 76 -9.15 9.71 4.81
N LEU A 77 -7.92 9.98 5.25
CA LEU A 77 -6.78 9.08 5.03
C LEU A 77 -6.97 7.69 5.67
N HIS A 78 -7.51 7.62 6.89
CA HIS A 78 -7.79 6.32 7.53
C HIS A 78 -8.94 5.58 6.82
N ILE A 79 -9.96 6.32 6.38
CA ILE A 79 -11.11 5.75 5.67
C ILE A 79 -10.65 5.19 4.31
N THR A 80 -9.91 5.97 3.52
CA THR A 80 -9.42 5.54 2.20
C THR A 80 -8.44 4.39 2.34
N PHE A 81 -7.56 4.40 3.35
CA PHE A 81 -6.70 3.27 3.68
C PHE A 81 -7.47 2.00 4.01
N ALA A 82 -8.49 2.09 4.87
CA ALA A 82 -9.31 0.93 5.25
C ALA A 82 -10.06 0.36 4.04
N ILE A 83 -10.68 1.22 3.22
CA ILE A 83 -11.35 0.80 1.99
C ILE A 83 -10.35 0.14 1.04
N ALA A 84 -9.16 0.72 0.87
CA ALA A 84 -8.13 0.18 0.01
C ALA A 84 -7.65 -1.21 0.47
N MET A 85 -7.47 -1.41 1.77
CA MET A 85 -7.09 -2.72 2.32
C MET A 85 -8.19 -3.75 2.17
N VAL A 86 -9.43 -3.43 2.52
CA VAL A 86 -10.56 -4.35 2.38
C VAL A 86 -10.76 -4.75 0.92
N THR A 87 -10.79 -3.77 0.01
CA THR A 87 -10.94 -4.04 -1.42
C THR A 87 -9.74 -4.80 -2.00
N GLY A 88 -8.52 -4.53 -1.54
CA GLY A 88 -7.32 -5.26 -1.95
C GLY A 88 -7.34 -6.72 -1.53
N VAL A 89 -7.81 -7.00 -0.31
CA VAL A 89 -8.00 -8.37 0.20
C VAL A 89 -9.08 -9.08 -0.61
N VAL A 90 -10.21 -8.44 -0.88
CA VAL A 90 -11.29 -9.02 -1.71
C VAL A 90 -10.80 -9.34 -3.14
N LEU A 91 -10.03 -8.44 -3.75
CA LEU A 91 -9.42 -8.68 -5.07
C LEU A 91 -8.42 -9.84 -5.06
N PHE A 92 -7.70 -10.04 -3.95
CA PHE A 92 -6.82 -11.19 -3.79
C PHE A 92 -7.60 -12.51 -3.70
N PHE A 93 -8.69 -12.54 -2.92
CA PHE A 93 -9.56 -13.72 -2.81
C PHE A 93 -10.38 -14.01 -4.07
N TYR A 94 -10.54 -13.05 -4.98
CA TYR A 94 -11.19 -13.28 -6.26
C TYR A 94 -10.41 -14.27 -7.13
N ASP A 95 -9.08 -14.16 -7.18
CA ASP A 95 -8.23 -15.07 -7.95
C ASP A 95 -6.86 -15.25 -7.24
N PRO A 96 -6.86 -15.99 -6.12
CA PRO A 96 -5.68 -16.13 -5.28
C PRO A 96 -4.57 -16.90 -6.00
N VAL A 97 -4.92 -17.84 -6.88
CA VAL A 97 -3.95 -18.64 -7.64
C VAL A 97 -3.25 -17.79 -8.70
N HIS A 98 -3.98 -16.97 -9.48
CA HIS A 98 -3.37 -16.13 -10.51
C HIS A 98 -2.52 -15.00 -9.92
N ILE A 99 -2.95 -14.41 -8.81
CA ILE A 99 -2.28 -13.28 -8.17
C ILE A 99 -1.14 -13.76 -7.25
N GLY A 100 -1.34 -14.84 -6.51
CA GLY A 100 -0.39 -15.39 -5.52
C GLY A 100 0.72 -16.26 -6.10
N SER A 101 0.53 -16.83 -7.29
CA SER A 101 1.60 -17.57 -7.99
C SER A 101 2.73 -16.65 -8.50
N ARG A 102 2.48 -15.34 -8.53
CA ARG A 102 3.46 -14.33 -8.94
C ARG A 102 4.40 -13.99 -7.77
N ALA A 103 5.69 -13.96 -8.04
CA ALA A 103 6.73 -13.71 -7.04
C ALA A 103 6.72 -12.29 -6.42
N TYR A 104 5.95 -11.37 -7.00
CA TYR A 104 5.90 -9.96 -6.60
C TYR A 104 4.86 -9.66 -5.51
N LEU A 105 3.94 -10.59 -5.23
CA LEU A 105 2.94 -10.40 -4.19
C LEU A 105 3.55 -10.37 -2.78
N THR A 106 4.47 -11.28 -2.48
CA THR A 106 5.09 -11.38 -1.14
C THR A 106 5.94 -10.17 -0.79
N PRO A 107 6.83 -9.65 -1.68
CA PRO A 107 7.48 -8.36 -1.46
C PRO A 107 6.49 -7.20 -1.26
N LYS A 108 5.37 -7.18 -2.00
CA LYS A 108 4.32 -6.17 -1.81
C LYS A 108 3.73 -6.23 -0.40
N LEU A 109 3.40 -7.42 0.10
CA LEU A 109 2.88 -7.62 1.45
C LEU A 109 3.92 -7.26 2.53
N LEU A 110 5.19 -7.61 2.32
CA LEU A 110 6.29 -7.20 3.21
C LEU A 110 6.45 -5.67 3.24
N LEU A 111 6.39 -4.99 2.10
CA LEU A 111 6.47 -3.53 2.04
C LEU A 111 5.26 -2.87 2.70
N ILE A 112 4.05 -3.40 2.53
CA ILE A 112 2.84 -2.91 3.21
C ILE A 112 2.98 -3.07 4.72
N THR A 113 3.43 -4.22 5.20
CA THR A 113 3.60 -4.45 6.65
C THR A 113 4.67 -3.52 7.24
N LEU A 114 5.80 -3.35 6.56
CA LEU A 114 6.83 -2.37 6.94
C LEU A 114 6.28 -0.93 6.92
N ALA A 115 5.47 -0.57 5.93
CA ALA A 115 4.83 0.74 5.84
C ALA A 115 3.87 0.98 7.00
N MET A 116 3.09 -0.05 7.40
CA MET A 116 2.20 0.04 8.57
C MET A 116 2.98 0.23 9.88
N PHE A 117 4.09 -0.47 10.07
CA PHE A 117 4.95 -0.26 11.24
C PHE A 117 5.54 1.16 11.26
N ASN A 118 6.03 1.65 10.10
CA ASN A 118 6.53 3.01 9.97
C ASN A 118 5.43 4.04 10.26
N ALA A 119 4.23 3.85 9.72
CA ALA A 119 3.08 4.72 9.95
C ALA A 119 2.70 4.76 11.44
N MET A 120 2.70 3.62 12.14
CA MET A 120 2.41 3.56 13.58
C MET A 120 3.47 4.31 14.40
N TRP A 121 4.74 4.17 14.03
CA TRP A 121 5.84 4.93 14.64
C TRP A 121 5.71 6.44 14.38
N CYS A 122 5.45 6.83 13.13
CA CYS A 122 5.32 8.23 12.72
C CYS A 122 4.09 8.88 13.36
N HIS A 123 2.99 8.14 13.50
CA HIS A 123 1.80 8.58 14.22
C HIS A 123 2.11 8.87 15.70
N ARG A 124 2.90 8.01 16.36
CA ARG A 124 3.28 8.24 17.76
C ARG A 124 4.29 9.37 17.95
N SER A 125 5.30 9.45 17.09
CA SER A 125 6.42 10.38 17.26
C SER A 125 6.15 11.78 16.69
N VAL A 126 5.47 11.86 15.54
CA VAL A 126 5.33 13.10 14.76
C VAL A 126 3.92 13.64 14.91
N TYR A 127 2.92 12.80 14.67
CA TYR A 127 1.52 13.24 14.62
C TYR A 127 1.01 13.74 15.98
N LEU A 128 1.25 12.99 17.07
CA LEU A 128 0.93 13.42 18.44
C LEU A 128 1.67 14.71 18.84
N SER A 129 2.91 14.91 18.38
CA SER A 129 3.70 16.12 18.64
C SER A 129 3.15 17.34 17.89
N VAL A 130 2.73 17.15 16.63
CA VAL A 130 2.10 18.17 15.79
C VAL A 130 0.72 18.57 16.33
N LEU A 131 -0.08 17.61 16.82
CA LEU A 131 -1.38 17.90 17.46
C LEU A 131 -1.24 18.70 18.76
N ARG A 132 -0.14 18.51 19.50
CA ARG A 132 0.15 19.26 20.74
C ARG A 132 0.70 20.67 20.49
N GLY A 133 0.78 21.11 19.23
CA GLY A 133 1.21 22.46 18.86
C GLY A 133 2.71 22.70 18.97
N HIS A 134 3.52 21.65 19.15
CA HIS A 134 4.98 21.79 19.17
C HIS A 134 5.52 21.89 17.73
N PRO A 135 6.22 22.98 17.36
CA PRO A 135 6.81 23.14 16.04
C PRO A 135 8.13 22.38 15.98
N VAL A 136 8.08 21.06 16.02
CA VAL A 136 9.28 20.26 15.85
C VAL A 136 9.07 19.35 14.64
N ILE A 137 9.37 19.92 13.48
CA ILE A 137 9.88 19.16 12.33
C ILE A 137 11.20 18.54 12.81
N SER A 138 11.10 17.48 13.61
CA SER A 138 12.25 16.76 14.13
C SER A 138 12.92 16.03 12.98
N LEU A 139 14.24 15.88 13.06
CA LEU A 139 15.00 15.07 12.08
C LEU A 139 14.37 13.67 11.93
N ARG A 140 13.85 13.12 13.04
CA ARG A 140 13.15 11.83 13.11
C ARG A 140 11.86 11.83 12.28
N GLY A 141 11.10 12.92 12.28
CA GLY A 141 9.89 13.05 11.47
C GLY A 141 10.18 13.16 9.98
N ARG A 142 11.24 13.86 9.58
CA ARG A 142 11.68 13.89 8.17
C ARG A 142 12.14 12.52 7.69
N VAL A 143 12.92 11.81 8.50
CA VAL A 143 13.35 10.44 8.18
C VAL A 143 12.14 9.51 8.06
N GLY A 144 11.19 9.59 8.99
CA GLY A 144 9.96 8.79 8.94
C GLY A 144 9.12 9.05 7.69
N ALA A 145 8.97 10.32 7.28
CA ALA A 145 8.28 10.73 6.06
C ALA A 145 8.99 10.23 4.79
N SER A 146 10.32 10.36 4.72
CA SER A 146 11.10 9.83 3.59
C SER A 146 11.00 8.31 3.49
N ILE A 147 11.05 7.59 4.62
CA ILE A 147 10.88 6.13 4.65
C ILE A 147 9.46 5.76 4.20
N SER A 148 8.43 6.48 4.64
CA SER A 148 7.04 6.25 4.23
C SER A 148 6.88 6.37 2.71
N LEU A 149 7.36 7.49 2.14
CA LEU A 149 7.39 7.71 0.69
C LEU A 149 8.10 6.57 -0.06
N CYS A 150 9.29 6.16 0.40
CA CYS A 150 10.03 5.07 -0.24
C CYS A 150 9.28 3.73 -0.16
N LEU A 151 8.70 3.40 0.99
CA LEU A 151 7.94 2.16 1.18
C LEU A 151 6.69 2.13 0.29
N TRP A 152 5.87 3.19 0.31
CA TRP A 152 4.66 3.24 -0.51
C TRP A 152 4.94 3.30 -2.00
N THR A 153 6.01 4.00 -2.42
CA THR A 153 6.46 3.96 -3.81
C THR A 153 6.89 2.55 -4.20
N GLY A 154 7.60 1.84 -3.32
CA GLY A 154 7.96 0.43 -3.51
C GLY A 154 6.73 -0.48 -3.64
N VAL A 155 5.69 -0.27 -2.80
CA VAL A 155 4.41 -0.99 -2.90
C VAL A 155 3.76 -0.79 -4.27
N MET A 156 3.76 0.45 -4.78
CA MET A 156 3.20 0.77 -6.10
C MET A 156 3.99 0.09 -7.23
N ILE A 157 5.33 0.16 -7.20
CA ILE A 157 6.20 -0.51 -8.18
C ILE A 157 5.94 -2.01 -8.19
N MET A 158 5.93 -2.66 -7.01
CA MET A 158 5.67 -4.09 -6.91
C MET A 158 4.26 -4.45 -7.37
N SER A 159 3.27 -3.56 -7.16
CA SER A 159 1.91 -3.74 -7.67
C SER A 159 1.83 -3.70 -9.20
N CYS A 160 2.56 -2.78 -9.84
CA CYS A 160 2.64 -2.70 -11.30
C CYS A 160 3.36 -3.92 -11.89
N LEU A 161 4.51 -4.30 -11.33
CA LEU A 161 5.25 -5.50 -11.74
C LEU A 161 4.41 -6.78 -11.58
N ASN A 162 3.61 -6.84 -10.51
CA ASN A 162 2.69 -7.96 -10.31
C ASN A 162 1.58 -8.00 -11.36
N SER A 163 1.19 -6.87 -11.94
CA SER A 163 0.13 -6.77 -12.95
C SER A 163 0.64 -7.09 -14.35
N GLU A 164 1.79 -6.53 -14.74
CA GLU A 164 2.33 -6.64 -16.12
C GLU A 164 2.82 -8.05 -16.47
N GLY A 165 3.13 -8.89 -15.47
CA GLY A 165 3.70 -10.22 -15.70
C GLY A 165 5.13 -10.13 -16.25
N VAL A 166 5.88 -11.24 -16.24
CA VAL A 166 7.24 -11.24 -16.80
C VAL A 166 7.15 -10.94 -18.30
N PRO A 167 7.95 -10.00 -18.86
CA PRO A 167 7.90 -9.69 -20.28
C PRO A 167 8.06 -10.98 -21.09
N LYS A 168 7.08 -11.30 -21.93
CA LYS A 168 7.08 -12.52 -22.78
C LYS A 168 8.28 -12.59 -23.73
N VAL A 169 9.04 -11.49 -23.86
CA VAL A 169 10.29 -11.38 -24.62
C VAL A 169 11.38 -12.31 -24.04
N PHE A 170 11.35 -12.64 -22.75
CA PHE A 170 12.31 -13.56 -22.12
C PHE A 170 11.90 -15.04 -22.17
N LEU A 171 10.82 -15.38 -22.89
CA LEU A 171 10.32 -16.74 -23.07
C LEU A 171 10.61 -17.32 -24.47
N ARG A 172 11.59 -16.76 -25.19
CA ARG A 172 12.16 -17.40 -26.39
C ARG A 172 13.31 -18.32 -26.03
#